data_AF-A0ABD1ZIF4-F1
#
_entry.id   AF-A0ABD1ZIF4-F1
#
_cell.length_a   1.000
_cell.length_b   1.000
_cell.length_c   1.000
_cell.angle_alpha   90.00
_cell.angle_beta   90.00
_cell.angle_gamma   90.00
#
_symmetry.space_group_name_H-M   'P 1'
#
loop_
_entity.id
_entity.type
_entity.pdbx_description
1 polymer ?
#
loop_
_entity_poly.entity_id
_entity_poly.type
_entity_poly.pdbx_seq_one_letter_code
_entity_poly.pdbx_strand_id
1 'polypeptide(L)'
;MTKPLTKLQSLLLRGARSSSSEPVRPGWVQHFSSFSESDAAITSISLEKGKKCGLPAKKTLVERVLAVYEKIAQRERPPELRRGDGLRSTDPTRVEIEIINVAEQRITQSILRGEFEKLPGKGKPIKLESNPHADPAEDLAYRILAKNGFAPEWVELNKEIRLKIRRWRKALDLAWQKKLEADSCGEAQPDDLKWESLLPKFDSELQEINQKVRKYNLLVPFGRQLMCYRLEREIRTLQESEKQNESSAI
;
A
#
# COMPACT_ATOMS: atom_id res chain seq x y z
N MET A 1 -36.21 19.04 48.65
CA MET A 1 -34.79 18.94 48.26
C MET A 1 -34.71 18.08 47.01
N THR A 2 -33.90 18.51 46.05
CA THR A 2 -33.61 17.94 44.71
C THR A 2 -34.80 17.74 43.75
N LYS A 3 -35.09 18.80 43.00
CA LYS A 3 -35.78 18.79 41.68
C LYS A 3 -34.78 18.29 40.57
N PRO A 4 -35.14 18.22 39.27
CA PRO A 4 -35.93 17.14 38.67
C PRO A 4 -35.41 16.70 37.26
N LEU A 5 -36.13 15.75 36.61
CA LEU A 5 -36.67 15.75 35.23
C LEU A 5 -35.84 16.47 34.13
N THR A 6 -35.64 16.04 32.88
CA THR A 6 -36.34 15.17 31.91
C THR A 6 -35.54 15.38 30.60
N LYS A 7 -35.23 14.33 29.82
CA LYS A 7 -35.99 13.84 28.65
C LYS A 7 -36.08 14.83 27.47
N LEU A 8 -35.95 14.22 26.27
CA LEU A 8 -36.32 14.68 24.91
C LEU A 8 -35.12 15.12 24.05
N GLN A 9 -34.69 14.25 23.12
CA GLN A 9 -35.09 14.20 21.69
C GLN A 9 -34.26 15.22 20.89
N SER A 10 -33.65 14.95 19.74
CA SER A 10 -34.02 14.10 18.60
C SER A 10 -32.90 14.14 17.53
N LEU A 11 -32.84 13.10 16.69
CA LEU A 11 -32.77 13.10 15.19
C LEU A 11 -31.92 14.18 14.47
N LEU A 12 -31.28 13.94 13.32
CA LEU A 12 -30.89 12.79 12.53
C LEU A 12 -29.99 13.39 11.41
N LEU A 13 -28.91 12.69 11.06
CA LEU A 13 -28.32 12.56 9.72
C LEU A 13 -27.82 13.83 8.95
N ARG A 14 -26.51 13.90 8.69
CA ARG A 14 -25.87 13.41 7.45
C ARG A 14 -24.45 13.98 7.29
N GLY A 15 -23.55 13.08 6.90
CA GLY A 15 -22.63 13.36 5.79
C GLY A 15 -21.27 13.95 6.14
N ALA A 16 -20.30 13.08 6.44
CA ALA A 16 -18.91 13.33 6.04
C ALA A 16 -18.25 12.01 5.68
N ARG A 17 -17.92 11.87 4.39
CA ARG A 17 -17.05 10.83 3.84
C ARG A 17 -15.73 10.85 4.60
N SER A 18 -15.39 9.80 5.34
CA SER A 18 -14.01 9.51 5.69
C SER A 18 -13.41 8.69 4.56
N SER A 19 -12.88 9.41 3.56
CA SER A 19 -11.92 8.84 2.63
C SER A 19 -10.71 8.37 3.41
N SER A 20 -10.46 7.08 3.33
CA SER A 20 -9.16 6.47 3.54
C SER A 20 -8.09 7.23 2.77
N SER A 21 -7.18 7.90 3.47
CA SER A 21 -5.88 8.29 2.93
C SER A 21 -4.84 8.05 4.01
N GLU A 22 -4.27 6.86 3.96
CA GLU A 22 -3.04 6.48 4.65
C GLU A 22 -1.93 7.49 4.33
N PRO A 23 -1.13 7.94 5.31
CA PRO A 23 0.10 8.64 4.98
C PRO A 23 1.13 7.63 4.46
N VAL A 24 1.46 7.82 3.18
CA VAL A 24 2.53 7.15 2.44
C VAL A 24 3.85 7.28 3.21
N ARG A 25 4.44 6.14 3.58
CA ARG A 25 5.78 6.06 4.17
C ARG A 25 6.83 6.38 3.10
N PRO A 26 7.73 7.36 3.29
CA PRO A 26 8.92 7.45 2.47
C PRO A 26 9.91 6.38 2.95
N GLY A 27 10.16 5.39 2.09
CA GLY A 27 11.16 4.36 2.33
C GLY A 27 12.56 4.90 2.19
N TRP A 28 13.31 4.95 3.29
CA TRP A 28 14.77 5.05 3.29
C TRP A 28 15.35 3.98 4.22
N VAL A 29 16.16 3.11 3.60
CA VAL A 29 17.33 2.39 4.13
C VAL A 29 17.08 1.47 5.33
N GLN A 30 16.92 0.19 5.01
CA GLN A 30 17.24 -0.90 5.93
C GLN A 30 18.74 -0.90 6.24
N HIS A 31 19.10 -0.52 7.47
CA HIS A 31 20.23 -1.12 8.18
C HIS A 31 19.78 -1.34 9.62
N PHE A 32 19.35 -2.57 9.88
CA PHE A 32 19.06 -3.08 11.21
C PHE A 32 20.40 -3.53 11.81
N SER A 33 20.94 -2.79 12.76
CA SER A 33 21.81 -3.37 13.79
C SER A 33 20.96 -3.49 15.05
N SER A 34 20.66 -4.72 15.42
CA SER A 34 20.06 -5.11 16.69
C SER A 34 20.76 -4.38 17.85
N PHE A 35 20.03 -3.52 18.56
CA PHE A 35 20.44 -3.08 19.89
C PHE A 35 19.40 -3.60 20.87
N SER A 36 19.82 -4.63 21.60
CA SER A 36 19.05 -5.39 22.58
C SER A 36 18.71 -4.52 23.79
N GLU A 37 17.46 -4.60 24.23
CA GLU A 37 16.84 -3.85 25.32
C GLU A 37 17.25 -4.34 26.74
N SER A 38 18.44 -4.91 26.91
CA SER A 38 18.79 -5.68 28.15
C SER A 38 19.91 -5.13 29.05
N ASP A 39 20.49 -3.95 28.77
CA ASP A 39 21.56 -3.39 29.62
C ASP A 39 21.23 -2.02 30.25
N ALA A 40 19.94 -1.73 30.48
CA ALA A 40 19.49 -0.53 31.21
C ALA A 40 19.48 -0.70 32.75
N ALA A 41 20.35 -1.57 33.28
CA ALA A 41 20.57 -1.73 34.70
C ALA A 41 22.07 -1.57 34.99
N ILE A 42 22.40 -0.65 35.91
CA ILE A 42 23.72 -0.16 36.41
C ILE A 42 23.76 1.34 36.13
N THR A 43 23.51 2.28 37.06
CA THR A 43 23.97 2.32 38.45
C THR A 43 23.08 3.29 39.22
N SER A 44 22.42 2.83 40.27
CA SER A 44 21.91 3.66 41.35
C SER A 44 23.03 3.88 42.35
N ILE A 45 23.58 5.10 42.43
CA ILE A 45 24.31 5.54 43.62
C ILE A 45 23.72 6.89 44.06
N SER A 46 22.99 6.81 45.16
CA SER A 46 22.54 7.93 45.97
C SER A 46 23.74 8.63 46.61
N LEU A 47 23.75 9.97 46.57
CA LEU A 47 24.53 10.77 47.51
C LEU A 47 23.76 12.04 47.88
N GLU A 48 23.99 12.47 49.11
CA GLU A 48 22.99 12.97 50.06
C GLU A 48 22.58 14.45 49.94
N LYS A 49 21.53 14.79 50.68
CA LYS A 49 20.95 16.14 50.87
C LYS A 49 21.99 17.18 51.28
N GLY A 50 22.03 18.31 50.58
CA GLY A 50 22.67 19.53 51.08
C GLY A 50 22.54 20.77 50.19
N LYS A 51 21.72 21.74 50.65
CA LYS A 51 21.71 23.19 50.36
C LYS A 51 21.44 23.70 48.93
N LYS A 52 20.41 24.56 48.84
CA LYS A 52 20.02 25.36 47.67
C LYS A 52 21.08 26.43 47.35
N CYS A 53 21.66 26.36 46.15
CA CYS A 53 22.18 27.49 45.36
C CYS A 53 21.95 27.16 43.87
N GLY A 54 21.29 28.05 43.12
CA GLY A 54 20.96 27.81 41.71
C GLY A 54 22.22 27.79 40.82
N LEU A 55 22.61 26.59 40.38
CA LEU A 55 23.54 26.38 39.27
C LEU A 55 22.86 25.46 38.24
N PRO A 56 23.08 25.67 36.93
CA PRO A 56 22.41 24.88 35.91
C PRO A 56 22.76 23.40 36.07
N ALA A 57 21.73 22.56 36.17
CA ALA A 57 21.88 21.11 36.33
C ALA A 57 22.82 20.54 35.25
N LYS A 58 23.80 19.73 35.67
CA LYS A 58 24.75 19.09 34.76
C LYS A 58 23.98 18.13 33.85
N LYS A 59 23.94 18.43 32.55
CA LYS A 59 23.22 17.63 31.55
C LYS A 59 23.68 16.17 31.58
N THR A 60 22.72 15.26 31.48
CA THR A 60 23.01 13.81 31.45
C THR A 60 23.87 13.46 30.22
N LEU A 61 24.54 12.31 30.23
CA LEU A 61 25.34 11.89 29.07
C LEU A 61 24.49 11.78 27.80
N VAL A 62 23.26 11.25 27.92
CA VAL A 62 22.29 11.14 26.82
C VAL A 62 21.93 12.52 26.26
N GLU A 63 21.61 13.50 27.11
CA GLU A 63 21.34 14.87 26.67
C GLU A 63 22.54 15.52 25.97
N ARG A 64 23.76 15.22 26.40
CA ARG A 64 24.98 15.71 25.73
C ARG A 64 25.16 15.07 24.36
N VAL A 65 24.94 13.76 24.23
CA VAL A 65 25.00 13.05 22.94
C VAL A 65 23.91 13.53 21.99
N LEU A 66 22.67 13.66 22.46
CA LEU A 66 21.56 14.21 21.68
C LEU A 66 21.84 15.65 21.24
N ALA A 67 22.37 16.50 22.12
CA ALA A 67 22.73 17.86 21.76
C ALA A 67 23.88 17.93 20.72
N VAL A 68 24.81 16.97 20.74
CA VAL A 68 25.86 16.86 19.71
C VAL A 68 25.24 16.38 18.40
N TYR A 69 24.37 15.38 18.42
CA TYR A 69 23.66 14.86 17.25
C TYR A 69 22.79 15.95 16.60
N GLU A 70 22.03 16.71 17.39
CA GLU A 70 21.24 17.85 16.93
C GLU A 70 22.12 18.95 16.33
N LYS A 71 23.28 19.24 16.92
CA LYS A 71 24.24 20.21 16.36
C LYS A 71 24.85 19.73 15.05
N ILE A 72 25.12 18.43 14.90
CA ILE A 72 25.60 17.84 13.64
C ILE A 72 24.50 17.93 12.59
N ALA A 73 23.27 17.53 12.92
CA ALA A 73 22.11 17.64 12.03
C ALA A 73 21.84 19.10 11.61
N GLN A 74 21.99 20.08 12.51
CA GLN A 74 21.87 21.51 12.20
C GLN A 74 23.00 22.03 11.30
N ARG A 75 24.18 21.38 11.31
CA ARG A 75 25.31 21.68 10.42
C ARG A 75 25.17 21.06 9.03
N GLU A 76 24.33 20.05 8.88
CA GLU A 76 23.98 19.49 7.57
C GLU A 76 22.79 20.23 6.95
N ARG A 77 22.02 20.98 7.74
CA ARG A 77 20.92 21.80 7.24
C ARG A 77 21.42 22.98 6.38
N PRO A 78 20.64 23.35 5.34
CA PRO A 78 20.73 24.63 4.64
C PRO A 78 21.00 25.82 5.58
N PRO A 79 21.92 26.75 5.25
CA PRO A 79 22.16 27.94 6.08
C PRO A 79 20.90 28.78 6.29
N GLU A 80 19.96 28.73 5.34
CA GLU A 80 18.64 29.37 5.41
C GLU A 80 17.76 28.80 6.54
N LEU A 81 17.97 27.52 6.89
CA LEU A 81 17.28 26.80 7.98
C LEU A 81 18.13 26.72 9.26
N ARG A 82 19.33 27.32 9.26
CA ARG A 82 20.28 27.29 10.39
C ARG A 82 20.17 28.52 11.31
N ARG A 83 19.65 29.65 10.82
CA ARG A 83 19.57 30.88 11.63
C ARG A 83 18.64 30.67 12.84
N GLY A 84 19.27 30.58 14.01
CA GLY A 84 18.64 30.69 15.31
C GLY A 84 18.16 32.11 15.54
N ASP A 85 16.89 32.19 15.93
CA ASP A 85 16.22 33.17 16.79
C ASP A 85 14.80 33.39 16.26
N GLY A 86 13.97 32.34 16.34
CA GLY A 86 12.57 32.42 15.91
C GLY A 86 11.87 31.08 15.68
N LEU A 87 12.60 29.98 15.53
CA LEU A 87 11.99 28.66 15.36
C LEU A 87 11.65 28.02 16.71
N ARG A 88 10.63 28.57 17.36
CA ARG A 88 9.95 27.94 18.50
C ARG A 88 8.46 27.80 18.22
N SER A 89 8.10 27.38 17.01
CA SER A 89 6.80 26.74 16.86
C SER A 89 6.99 25.26 17.18
N THR A 90 6.28 24.82 18.21
CA THR A 90 6.08 23.40 18.54
C THR A 90 5.20 22.68 17.54
N ASP A 91 4.70 23.41 16.53
CA ASP A 91 3.66 22.96 15.64
C ASP A 91 4.32 22.33 14.39
N PRO A 92 4.18 21.02 14.17
CA PRO A 92 4.88 20.31 13.10
C PRO A 92 4.56 20.87 11.72
N THR A 93 3.35 21.41 11.54
CA THR A 93 2.88 22.02 10.29
C THR A 93 3.68 23.26 9.89
N ARG A 94 4.15 24.08 10.84
CA ARG A 94 4.94 25.29 10.53
C ARG A 94 6.35 24.92 10.08
N VAL A 95 6.93 23.89 10.68
CA VAL A 95 8.26 23.38 10.30
C VAL A 95 8.23 22.78 8.88
N GLU A 96 7.18 22.03 8.54
CA GLU A 96 6.99 21.51 7.18
C GLU A 96 6.91 22.64 6.13
N ILE A 97 6.14 23.70 6.42
CA ILE A 97 5.99 24.86 5.52
C ILE A 97 7.34 25.57 5.30
N GLU A 98 8.15 25.75 6.34
CA GLU A 98 9.47 26.38 6.21
C GLU A 98 10.45 25.55 5.37
N ILE A 99 10.44 24.23 5.52
CA ILE A 99 11.25 23.32 4.70
C ILE A 99 10.83 23.43 3.22
N ILE A 100 9.52 23.45 2.96
CA ILE A 100 8.97 23.61 1.61
C ILE A 100 9.42 24.96 1.01
N ASN A 101 9.25 26.06 1.75
CA ASN A 101 9.62 27.40 1.28
C ASN A 101 11.12 27.50 0.94
N VAL A 102 11.99 26.92 1.76
CA VAL A 102 13.44 26.92 1.47
C VAL A 102 13.76 26.02 0.27
N ALA A 103 13.09 24.87 0.13
CA ALA A 103 13.25 24.01 -1.02
C ALA A 103 12.81 24.73 -2.31
N GLU A 104 11.66 25.40 -2.31
CA GLU A 104 11.14 26.19 -3.43
C GLU A 104 12.08 27.34 -3.82
N GLN A 105 12.60 28.08 -2.84
CA GLN A 105 13.58 29.14 -3.10
C GLN A 105 14.84 28.58 -3.78
N ARG A 106 15.34 27.43 -3.32
CA ARG A 106 16.52 26.78 -3.92
C ARG A 106 16.25 26.26 -5.32
N ILE A 107 15.09 25.64 -5.56
CA ILE A 107 14.68 25.19 -6.89
C ILE A 107 14.61 26.39 -7.84
N THR A 108 13.95 27.47 -7.41
CA THR A 108 13.82 28.71 -8.21
C THR A 108 15.17 29.32 -8.54
N GLN A 109 16.07 29.43 -7.55
CA GLN A 109 17.43 29.93 -7.78
C GLN A 109 18.22 29.03 -8.74
N SER A 110 18.05 27.71 -8.65
CA SER A 110 18.72 26.74 -9.53
C SER A 110 18.18 26.79 -10.96
N ILE A 111 16.88 27.07 -11.13
CA ILE A 111 16.26 27.37 -12.43
C ILE A 111 16.84 28.65 -13.03
N LEU A 112 16.91 29.74 -12.25
CA LEU A 112 17.46 31.01 -12.70
C LEU A 112 18.94 30.92 -13.10
N ARG A 113 19.71 30.06 -12.42
CA ARG A 113 21.10 29.77 -12.75
C ARG A 113 21.28 28.83 -13.95
N GLY A 114 20.19 28.29 -14.50
CA GLY A 114 20.24 27.35 -15.61
C GLY A 114 20.84 25.99 -15.24
N GLU A 115 20.88 25.61 -13.95
CA GLU A 115 21.49 24.35 -13.49
C GLU A 115 20.76 23.13 -14.07
N PHE A 116 19.46 23.26 -14.37
CA PHE A 116 18.65 22.23 -15.03
C PHE A 116 18.89 22.11 -16.54
N GLU A 117 19.62 23.04 -17.16
CA GLU A 117 19.88 23.00 -18.59
C GLU A 117 21.01 22.05 -18.98
N LYS A 118 21.97 21.84 -18.07
CA LYS A 118 23.15 21.02 -18.31
C LYS A 118 23.10 19.68 -17.58
N LEU A 119 21.92 19.11 -17.40
CA LEU A 119 21.77 17.82 -16.74
C LEU A 119 22.29 16.67 -17.64
N PRO A 120 23.04 15.71 -17.07
CA PRO A 120 23.47 14.53 -17.81
C PRO A 120 22.24 13.76 -18.29
N GLY A 121 22.07 13.64 -19.61
CA GLY A 121 20.93 12.94 -20.19
C GLY A 121 19.72 13.81 -20.55
N LYS A 122 19.80 15.14 -20.41
CA LYS A 122 18.75 16.05 -20.92
C LYS A 122 18.51 15.81 -22.41
N GLY A 123 17.25 15.56 -22.80
CA GLY A 123 16.85 15.30 -24.18
C GLY A 123 17.15 13.90 -24.71
N LYS A 124 17.80 13.02 -23.92
CA LYS A 124 18.00 11.61 -24.30
C LYS A 124 16.80 10.78 -23.80
N PRO A 125 16.34 9.79 -24.58
CA PRO A 125 15.33 8.86 -24.10
C PRO A 125 15.86 8.10 -22.88
N ILE A 126 15.01 7.93 -21.88
CA ILE A 126 15.32 7.18 -20.67
C ILE A 126 15.54 5.71 -21.06
N LYS A 127 16.65 5.12 -20.62
CA LYS A 127 16.92 3.69 -20.82
C LYS A 127 16.08 2.88 -19.84
N LEU A 128 14.95 2.36 -20.31
CA LEU A 128 14.05 1.52 -19.51
C LEU A 128 14.44 0.03 -19.51
N GLU A 129 15.53 -0.34 -20.20
CA GLU A 129 15.89 -1.75 -20.44
C GLU A 129 16.52 -2.47 -19.25
N SER A 130 17.07 -1.75 -18.26
CA SER A 130 17.79 -2.36 -17.16
C SER A 130 17.20 -1.90 -15.83
N ASN A 131 16.84 -2.88 -15.00
CA ASN A 131 16.35 -2.63 -13.66
C ASN A 131 17.54 -2.60 -12.68
N PRO A 132 17.89 -1.44 -12.09
CA PRO A 132 19.01 -1.34 -11.15
C PRO A 132 18.75 -2.09 -9.83
N HIS A 133 17.52 -2.54 -9.57
CA HIS A 133 17.13 -3.26 -8.38
C HIS A 133 16.97 -4.78 -8.58
N ALA A 134 17.14 -5.27 -9.81
CA ALA A 134 17.11 -6.71 -10.10
C ALA A 134 18.51 -7.32 -9.92
N ASP A 135 18.55 -8.61 -9.60
CA ASP A 135 19.80 -9.37 -9.64
C ASP A 135 20.37 -9.35 -11.09
N PRO A 136 21.68 -9.16 -11.30
CA PRO A 136 22.25 -9.07 -12.64
C PRO A 136 22.01 -10.30 -13.51
N ALA A 137 21.92 -11.50 -12.93
CA ALA A 137 21.63 -12.72 -13.69
C ALA A 137 20.16 -12.76 -14.12
N GLU A 138 19.24 -12.40 -13.24
CA GLU A 138 17.82 -12.29 -13.57
C GLU A 138 17.54 -11.20 -14.61
N ASP A 139 18.14 -10.02 -14.49
CA ASP A 139 18.00 -8.92 -15.47
C ASP A 139 18.50 -9.35 -16.85
N LEU A 140 19.62 -10.07 -16.93
CA LEU A 140 20.11 -10.63 -18.18
C LEU A 140 19.12 -11.63 -18.79
N ALA A 141 18.60 -12.56 -17.98
CA ALA A 141 17.62 -13.54 -18.44
C ALA A 141 16.36 -12.86 -19.00
N TYR A 142 15.80 -11.89 -18.27
CA TYR A 142 14.64 -11.12 -18.72
C TYR A 142 14.92 -10.30 -19.98
N ARG A 143 16.13 -9.74 -20.11
CA ARG A 143 16.54 -9.01 -21.31
C ARG A 143 16.64 -9.92 -22.53
N ILE A 144 17.17 -11.14 -22.38
CA ILE A 144 17.22 -12.13 -23.46
C ILE A 144 15.81 -12.52 -23.88
N LEU A 145 14.91 -12.78 -22.92
CA LEU A 145 13.51 -13.09 -23.22
C LEU A 145 12.82 -11.94 -23.98
N ALA A 146 12.97 -10.70 -23.50
CA ALA A 146 12.38 -9.52 -24.11
C ALA A 146 12.89 -9.28 -25.54
N LYS A 147 14.20 -9.47 -25.79
CA LYS A 147 14.78 -9.38 -27.14
C LYS A 147 14.17 -10.38 -28.12
N ASN A 148 13.77 -11.55 -27.64
CA ASN A 148 13.11 -12.58 -28.42
C ASN A 148 11.57 -12.44 -28.46
N GLY A 149 11.01 -11.40 -27.81
CA GLY A 149 9.56 -11.17 -27.73
C GLY A 149 8.82 -12.05 -26.73
N PHE A 150 9.53 -12.76 -25.85
CA PHE A 150 8.93 -13.61 -24.81
C PHE A 150 8.84 -12.90 -23.48
N ALA A 151 7.89 -13.33 -22.64
CA ALA A 151 7.72 -12.81 -21.29
C ALA A 151 8.23 -13.83 -20.26
N PRO A 152 8.59 -13.38 -19.05
CA PRO A 152 8.91 -14.30 -17.95
C PRO A 152 7.74 -15.24 -17.64
N GLU A 153 8.05 -16.44 -17.14
CA GLU A 153 7.06 -17.49 -16.85
C GLU A 153 5.89 -16.98 -15.99
N TRP A 154 6.16 -16.22 -14.93
CA TRP A 154 5.12 -15.70 -14.04
C TRP A 154 4.20 -14.68 -14.75
N VAL A 155 4.69 -13.93 -15.73
CA VAL A 155 3.88 -13.01 -16.55
C VAL A 155 2.93 -13.81 -17.44
N GLU A 156 3.44 -14.87 -18.07
CA GLU A 156 2.66 -15.75 -18.94
C GLU A 156 1.60 -16.52 -18.14
N LEU A 157 1.97 -17.07 -16.98
CA LEU A 157 1.03 -17.73 -16.07
C LEU A 157 -0.08 -16.78 -15.62
N ASN A 158 0.22 -15.52 -15.29
CA ASN A 158 -0.81 -14.54 -14.91
C ASN A 158 -1.75 -14.24 -16.08
N LYS A 159 -1.22 -14.08 -17.30
CA LYS A 159 -2.06 -13.93 -18.51
C LYS A 159 -2.96 -15.15 -18.70
N GLU A 160 -2.42 -16.35 -18.52
CA GLU A 160 -3.17 -17.59 -18.67
C GLU A 160 -4.30 -17.71 -17.64
N ILE A 161 -4.02 -17.46 -16.35
CA ILE A 161 -5.01 -17.46 -15.27
C ILE A 161 -6.14 -16.48 -15.59
N ARG A 162 -5.80 -15.25 -16.01
CA ARG A 162 -6.78 -14.22 -16.38
C ARG A 162 -7.64 -14.62 -17.58
N LEU A 163 -7.08 -15.31 -18.57
CA LEU A 163 -7.85 -15.80 -19.71
C LEU A 163 -8.76 -16.96 -19.33
N LYS A 164 -8.25 -17.94 -18.57
CA LYS A 164 -9.04 -19.08 -18.09
C LYS A 164 -10.21 -18.63 -17.23
N ILE A 165 -10.00 -17.75 -16.25
CA ILE A 165 -11.09 -17.26 -15.38
C ILE A 165 -12.14 -16.47 -16.17
N ARG A 166 -11.74 -15.69 -17.19
CA ARG A 166 -12.68 -14.98 -18.06
C ARG A 166 -13.54 -15.95 -18.88
N ARG A 167 -12.94 -17.01 -19.43
CA ARG A 167 -13.68 -18.04 -20.17
C ARG A 167 -14.63 -18.81 -19.25
N TRP A 168 -14.14 -19.21 -18.08
CA TRP A 168 -14.92 -19.91 -17.07
C TRP A 168 -16.14 -19.08 -16.62
N ARG A 169 -15.95 -17.79 -16.30
CA ARG A 169 -17.07 -16.89 -15.95
C ARG A 169 -18.10 -16.76 -17.07
N LYS A 170 -17.66 -16.56 -18.32
CA LYS A 170 -18.59 -16.52 -19.46
C LYS A 170 -19.38 -17.81 -19.62
N ALA A 171 -18.73 -18.96 -19.45
CA ALA A 171 -19.41 -20.26 -19.51
C ALA A 171 -20.43 -20.43 -18.37
N LEU A 172 -20.07 -19.97 -17.16
CA LEU A 172 -20.95 -19.94 -16.00
C LEU A 172 -22.17 -19.04 -16.25
N ASP A 173 -21.96 -17.83 -16.78
CA ASP A 173 -23.04 -16.87 -17.11
C ASP A 173 -24.01 -17.46 -18.13
N LEU A 174 -23.50 -18.10 -19.18
CA LEU A 174 -24.33 -18.74 -20.21
C LEU A 174 -25.13 -19.93 -19.64
N ALA A 175 -24.51 -20.73 -18.77
CA ALA A 175 -25.20 -21.82 -18.08
C ALA A 175 -26.28 -21.30 -17.13
N TRP A 176 -26.02 -20.17 -16.46
CA TRP A 176 -26.98 -19.50 -15.59
C TRP A 176 -28.18 -18.95 -16.38
N GLN A 177 -27.94 -18.30 -17.53
CA GLN A 177 -29.01 -17.80 -18.40
C GLN A 177 -29.93 -18.93 -18.89
N LYS A 178 -29.35 -20.04 -19.35
CA LYS A 178 -30.13 -21.21 -19.79
C LYS A 178 -31.00 -21.80 -18.68
N LYS A 179 -30.54 -21.73 -17.44
CA LYS A 179 -31.33 -22.13 -16.27
C LYS A 179 -32.55 -21.22 -16.11
N LEU A 180 -32.36 -19.90 -16.17
CA LEU A 180 -33.45 -18.92 -16.08
C LEU A 180 -34.46 -19.07 -17.23
N GLU A 181 -33.99 -19.28 -18.46
CA GLU A 181 -34.84 -19.53 -19.62
C GLU A 181 -35.72 -20.78 -19.42
N ALA A 182 -35.14 -21.87 -18.90
CA ALA A 182 -35.88 -23.09 -18.59
C ALA A 182 -36.93 -22.89 -17.49
N ASP A 183 -36.60 -22.14 -16.43
CA ASP A 183 -37.53 -21.79 -15.36
C ASP A 183 -38.72 -20.96 -15.90
N SER A 184 -38.51 -20.15 -16.94
CA SER A 184 -39.54 -19.32 -17.57
C SER A 184 -40.46 -20.05 -18.57
N CYS A 185 -39.93 -21.03 -19.31
CA CYS A 185 -40.67 -21.75 -20.35
C CYS A 185 -41.32 -23.06 -19.84
N GLY A 186 -40.99 -23.52 -18.63
CA GLY A 186 -41.58 -24.71 -18.03
C GLY A 186 -41.26 -26.01 -18.77
N GLU A 187 -40.23 -26.02 -19.63
CA GLU A 187 -39.79 -27.21 -20.35
C GLU A 187 -38.98 -28.13 -19.43
N ALA A 188 -39.29 -29.43 -19.46
CA ALA A 188 -38.51 -30.44 -18.75
C ALA A 188 -37.13 -30.59 -19.42
N GLN A 189 -36.10 -29.96 -18.83
CA GLN A 189 -34.72 -30.11 -19.30
C GLN A 189 -34.24 -31.57 -19.15
N PRO A 190 -33.50 -32.11 -20.14
CA PRO A 190 -32.82 -33.38 -20.00
C PRO A 190 -31.81 -33.32 -18.83
N ASP A 191 -31.64 -34.44 -18.12
CA ASP A 191 -30.88 -34.51 -16.87
C ASP A 191 -29.42 -33.98 -16.98
N ASP A 192 -28.83 -34.11 -18.17
CA ASP A 192 -27.47 -33.63 -18.48
C ASP A 192 -27.34 -32.10 -18.57
N LEU A 193 -28.45 -31.37 -18.71
CA LEU A 193 -28.49 -29.90 -18.80
C LEU A 193 -28.96 -29.23 -17.50
N LYS A 194 -29.34 -30.00 -16.48
CA LYS A 194 -29.71 -29.46 -15.18
C LYS A 194 -28.53 -28.75 -14.56
N TRP A 195 -28.75 -27.54 -14.05
CA TRP A 195 -27.73 -26.70 -13.41
C TRP A 195 -26.88 -27.46 -12.38
N GLU A 196 -27.52 -28.30 -11.56
CA GLU A 196 -26.86 -29.08 -10.50
C GLU A 196 -25.84 -30.10 -11.02
N SER A 197 -26.07 -30.69 -12.20
CA SER A 197 -25.13 -31.65 -12.80
C SER A 197 -23.91 -30.97 -13.45
N LEU A 198 -24.01 -29.67 -13.74
CA LEU A 198 -22.92 -28.84 -14.29
C LEU A 198 -21.98 -28.29 -13.21
N LEU A 199 -22.46 -28.08 -11.98
CA LEU A 199 -21.65 -27.59 -10.86
C LEU A 199 -20.34 -28.36 -10.62
N PRO A 200 -20.29 -29.70 -10.59
CA PRO A 200 -19.03 -30.43 -10.37
C PRO A 200 -18.03 -30.22 -11.51
N LYS A 201 -18.50 -30.01 -12.75
CA LYS A 201 -17.63 -29.70 -13.90
C LYS A 201 -17.01 -28.31 -13.75
N PHE A 202 -17.80 -27.33 -13.31
CA PHE A 202 -17.27 -25.99 -13.03
C PHE A 202 -16.31 -25.98 -11.85
N ASP A 203 -16.55 -26.78 -10.81
CA ASP A 203 -15.65 -26.88 -9.66
C ASP A 203 -14.31 -27.50 -10.07
N SER A 204 -14.30 -28.59 -10.85
CA SER A 204 -13.05 -29.20 -11.32
C SER A 204 -12.21 -28.23 -12.18
N GLU A 205 -12.85 -27.51 -13.11
CA GLU A 205 -12.17 -26.45 -13.89
C GLU A 205 -11.61 -25.34 -13.00
N LEU A 206 -12.36 -24.94 -11.96
CA LEU A 206 -11.92 -23.91 -11.02
C LEU A 206 -10.75 -24.39 -10.15
N GLN A 207 -10.74 -25.67 -9.78
CA GLN A 207 -9.61 -26.29 -9.07
C GLN A 207 -8.34 -26.27 -9.92
N GLU A 208 -8.41 -26.54 -11.23
CA GLU A 208 -7.26 -26.39 -12.13
C GLU A 208 -6.74 -24.94 -12.18
N ILE A 209 -7.64 -23.96 -12.24
CA ILE A 209 -7.26 -22.54 -12.18
C ILE A 209 -6.57 -22.23 -10.84
N ASN A 210 -7.12 -22.75 -9.74
CA ASN A 210 -6.55 -22.56 -8.41
C ASN A 210 -5.17 -23.21 -8.25
N GLN A 211 -4.90 -24.35 -8.88
CA GLN A 211 -3.55 -24.94 -8.91
C GLN A 211 -2.55 -23.99 -9.59
N LYS A 212 -2.94 -23.34 -10.69
CA LYS A 212 -2.11 -22.34 -11.37
C LYS A 212 -1.90 -21.09 -10.53
N VAL A 213 -2.94 -20.63 -9.83
CA VAL A 213 -2.83 -19.52 -8.87
C VAL A 213 -1.82 -19.84 -7.77
N ARG A 214 -1.85 -21.05 -7.21
CA ARG A 214 -0.86 -21.49 -6.22
C ARG A 214 0.55 -21.49 -6.80
N LYS A 215 0.75 -22.05 -8.01
CA LYS A 215 2.05 -22.02 -8.70
C LYS A 215 2.55 -20.58 -8.89
N TYR A 216 1.69 -19.69 -9.37
CA TYR A 216 2.01 -18.28 -9.56
C TYR A 216 2.40 -17.59 -8.24
N ASN A 217 1.68 -17.85 -7.15
CA ASN A 217 1.96 -17.26 -5.84
C ASN A 217 3.32 -17.67 -5.26
N LEU A 218 3.82 -18.86 -5.63
CA LEU A 218 5.15 -19.32 -5.23
C LEU A 218 6.28 -18.61 -5.98
N LEU A 219 6.03 -18.15 -7.22
CA LEU A 219 7.03 -17.50 -8.06
C LEU A 219 7.16 -15.99 -7.79
N VAL A 220 6.17 -15.39 -7.15
CA VAL A 220 5.99 -13.94 -7.11
C VAL A 220 6.14 -13.41 -5.68
N PRO A 221 6.82 -12.26 -5.48
CA PRO A 221 6.99 -11.67 -4.16
C PRO A 221 5.65 -11.25 -3.51
N PHE A 222 5.69 -11.13 -2.19
CA PHE A 222 4.57 -10.68 -1.39
C PHE A 222 4.02 -9.33 -1.90
N GLY A 223 2.69 -9.22 -2.04
CA GLY A 223 1.99 -8.04 -2.59
C GLY A 223 1.52 -8.17 -4.04
N ARG A 224 2.04 -9.14 -4.82
CA ARG A 224 1.58 -9.44 -6.19
C ARG A 224 0.87 -10.80 -6.32
N GLN A 225 0.65 -11.47 -5.19
CA GLN A 225 -0.03 -12.76 -5.09
C GLN A 225 -1.53 -12.63 -5.33
N LEU A 226 -2.16 -13.70 -5.81
CA LEU A 226 -3.58 -13.79 -6.12
C LEU A 226 -4.31 -14.65 -5.09
N MET A 227 -5.57 -14.31 -4.82
CA MET A 227 -6.44 -15.14 -4.00
C MET A 227 -7.00 -16.31 -4.81
N CYS A 228 -7.14 -17.47 -4.17
CA CYS A 228 -7.83 -18.61 -4.77
C CYS A 228 -9.32 -18.30 -4.95
N TYR A 229 -9.90 -18.81 -6.03
CA TYR A 229 -11.32 -18.69 -6.36
C TYR A 229 -12.13 -19.80 -5.69
N ARG A 230 -13.40 -19.52 -5.41
CA ARG A 230 -14.36 -20.49 -4.84
C ARG A 230 -15.68 -20.38 -5.60
N LEU A 231 -16.25 -21.52 -5.96
CA LEU A 231 -17.48 -21.59 -6.75
C LEU A 231 -18.64 -20.85 -6.06
N GLU A 232 -18.80 -21.02 -4.75
CA GLU A 232 -19.93 -20.44 -4.02
C GLU A 232 -19.88 -18.91 -4.01
N ARG A 233 -18.67 -18.33 -4.03
CA ARG A 233 -18.53 -16.87 -4.09
C ARG A 233 -18.98 -16.33 -5.43
N GLU A 234 -18.62 -17.00 -6.52
CA GLU A 234 -19.01 -16.58 -7.87
C GLU A 234 -20.52 -16.72 -8.09
N ILE A 235 -21.13 -17.81 -7.60
CA ILE A 235 -22.60 -17.98 -7.63
C ILE A 235 -23.31 -16.86 -6.84
N ARG A 236 -22.81 -16.50 -5.65
CA ARG A 236 -23.37 -15.38 -4.87
C ARG A 236 -23.28 -14.06 -5.64
N THR A 237 -22.16 -13.82 -6.32
CA THR A 237 -22.00 -12.61 -7.15
C THR A 237 -23.00 -12.59 -8.32
N LEU A 238 -23.29 -13.74 -8.95
CA LEU A 238 -24.34 -13.83 -9.97
C LEU A 238 -25.72 -13.47 -9.41
N GLN A 239 -26.10 -14.06 -8.28
CA GLN A 239 -27.37 -13.76 -7.61
C GLN A 239 -27.50 -12.29 -7.19
N GLU A 240 -26.41 -11.66 -6.76
CA GLU A 240 -26.38 -10.24 -6.44
C GLU A 240 -26.57 -9.37 -7.69
N SER A 241 -25.92 -9.74 -8.80
CA SER A 241 -26.06 -9.04 -10.08
C SER A 241 -27.48 -9.14 -10.66
N GLU A 242 -28.13 -10.28 -10.49
CA GLU A 242 -29.54 -10.50 -10.85
C GLU A 242 -30.47 -9.55 -10.09
N LYS A 243 -30.36 -9.52 -8.75
CA LYS A 243 -31.16 -8.62 -7.89
C LYS A 243 -30.97 -7.14 -8.23
N GLN A 244 -29.76 -6.75 -8.60
CA GLN A 244 -29.45 -5.38 -9.01
C GLN A 244 -30.08 -5.02 -10.37
N ASN A 245 -30.09 -5.96 -11.32
CA ASN A 245 -30.73 -5.76 -12.61
C ASN A 245 -32.25 -5.64 -12.46
N GLU A 246 -32.88 -6.45 -11.61
CA GLU A 246 -34.31 -6.36 -11.30
C GLU A 246 -34.67 -5.02 -10.62
N SER A 247 -33.85 -4.57 -9.66
CA SER A 247 -34.08 -3.30 -8.95
C SER A 247 -33.87 -2.06 -9.82
N SER A 248 -33.11 -2.16 -10.91
CA SER A 248 -32.84 -1.05 -11.84
C SER A 248 -33.86 -0.98 -13.00
N ALA A 249 -34.67 -2.04 -13.18
CA ALA A 249 -35.70 -2.13 -14.22
C ALA A 249 -37.08 -1.62 -13.75
N ILE A 250 -37.22 -1.30 -12.47
CA ILE A 250 -38.42 -0.71 -11.82
C ILE A 250 -38.20 0.79 -11.65
#